data_AF-A0A1Q4VFM4-F1
#
_entry.id   AF-A0A1Q4VFM4-F1
#
_cell.length_a   1.000
_cell.length_b   1.000
_cell.length_c   1.000
_cell.angle_alpha   90.00
_cell.angle_beta   90.00
_cell.angle_gamma   90.00
#
_symmetry.space_group_name_H-M   'P 1'
#
loop_
_entity.id
_entity.type
_entity.pdbx_description
1 polymer ?
#
loop_
_entity_poly.entity_id
_entity_poly.type
_entity_poly.pdbx_seq_one_letter_code
_entity_poly.pdbx_strand_id
1 'polypeptide(L)'
;MRALAADLVRDGSIRSPEWESVFASVPRHHFVPRWYEAATDPRGITVWNERDDTDREAWLRTVYSDATLVTGLEPGTAERVGDRAWTGVATSSSTQPGLMAGMLEDLRVGDGHRVLEIGTGTGYNAALLSARLGDCLVHSLDIAPELVETAGRRLAALGFRPALAHGDGRAGFPGGGRFDRIIATCSVPRLPDAWIGQLLPGGSILADLDLGIAGGLMRFTPEEDGTVLGRFTVTTGQFMPARADALSYGSAPRVPYAPDSGKRPSRVTADAIRGAYPFRLLLAFALPRAELVHHTDDDGTWSVQLQTSDGAWARVPLGGESYVTEGGDGALWREAEATWSWWNEQGRPDLDRFAVVRKPDGRMHARCLSTQARWDLGT
;
A
#
# COMPACT_ATOMS: atom_id res chain seq x y z
N MET A 1 16.99 -16.02 -10.65
CA MET A 1 16.17 -16.87 -9.76
C MET A 1 16.95 -17.26 -8.52
N ARG A 2 17.79 -18.31 -8.54
CA ARG A 2 18.52 -18.77 -7.34
C ARG A 2 19.37 -17.68 -6.66
N ALA A 3 20.07 -16.85 -7.43
CA ALA A 3 20.83 -15.73 -6.88
C ALA A 3 19.93 -14.73 -6.13
N LEU A 4 18.85 -14.26 -6.78
CA LEU A 4 17.85 -13.42 -6.13
C LEU A 4 17.28 -14.07 -4.86
N ALA A 5 16.86 -15.33 -4.91
CA ALA A 5 16.33 -16.02 -3.73
C ALA A 5 17.33 -16.06 -2.57
N ALA A 6 18.61 -16.36 -2.86
CA ALA A 6 19.67 -16.35 -1.85
C ALA A 6 19.93 -14.94 -1.28
N ASP A 7 19.85 -13.90 -2.12
CA ASP A 7 19.97 -12.52 -1.69
C ASP A 7 18.81 -12.14 -0.73
N LEU A 8 17.58 -12.53 -1.07
CA LEU A 8 16.37 -12.30 -0.24
C LEU A 8 16.36 -13.10 1.07
N VAL A 9 17.05 -14.25 1.14
CA VAL A 9 17.26 -14.95 2.41
C VAL A 9 18.27 -14.17 3.27
N ARG A 10 19.34 -13.66 2.64
CA ARG A 10 20.41 -12.94 3.34
C ARG A 10 19.94 -11.60 3.91
N ASP A 11 19.06 -10.89 3.23
CA ASP A 11 18.48 -9.63 3.72
C ASP A 11 17.31 -9.83 4.70
N GLY A 12 16.79 -11.06 4.82
CA GLY A 12 15.73 -11.43 5.76
C GLY A 12 14.31 -11.29 5.21
N SER A 13 14.14 -10.92 3.94
CA SER A 13 12.82 -10.90 3.28
C SER A 13 12.20 -12.29 3.16
N ILE A 14 13.00 -13.32 2.85
CA ILE A 14 12.62 -14.73 2.91
C ILE A 14 13.14 -15.32 4.22
N ARG A 15 12.24 -15.95 4.99
CA ARG A 15 12.54 -16.51 6.32
C ARG A 15 12.31 -18.00 6.40
N SER A 16 11.67 -18.58 5.39
CA SER A 16 11.30 -19.99 5.33
C SER A 16 11.89 -20.69 4.09
N PRO A 17 12.33 -21.95 4.22
CA PRO A 17 12.91 -22.71 3.12
C PRO A 17 11.89 -22.98 1.99
N GLU A 18 10.60 -23.04 2.31
CA GLU A 18 9.54 -23.22 1.32
C GLU A 18 9.45 -22.02 0.38
N TRP A 19 9.53 -20.79 0.91
CA TRP A 19 9.53 -19.59 0.08
C TRP A 19 10.84 -19.41 -0.70
N GLU A 20 11.99 -19.77 -0.13
CA GLU A 20 13.26 -19.79 -0.87
C GLU A 20 13.17 -20.69 -2.12
N SER A 21 12.67 -21.92 -1.95
CA SER A 21 12.47 -22.88 -3.04
C SER A 21 11.53 -22.34 -4.14
N VAL A 22 10.43 -21.70 -3.74
CA VAL A 22 9.46 -21.11 -4.68
C VAL A 22 10.08 -19.95 -5.47
N PHE A 23 10.73 -18.99 -4.82
CA PHE A 23 11.40 -17.87 -5.51
C PHE A 23 12.59 -18.33 -6.37
N ALA A 24 13.22 -19.44 -6.03
CA ALA A 24 14.28 -20.06 -6.81
C ALA A 24 13.79 -20.80 -8.07
N SER A 25 12.48 -21.09 -8.17
CA SER A 25 11.89 -21.92 -9.24
C SER A 25 10.91 -21.19 -10.16
N VAL A 26 10.19 -20.17 -9.68
CA VAL A 26 9.22 -19.43 -10.50
C VAL A 26 9.92 -18.37 -11.38
N PRO A 27 9.80 -18.43 -12.72
CA PRO A 27 10.54 -17.55 -13.61
C PRO A 27 9.92 -16.15 -13.72
N ARG A 28 10.36 -15.20 -12.87
CA ARG A 28 9.87 -13.79 -12.89
C ARG A 28 9.89 -13.14 -14.28
N HIS A 29 10.92 -13.42 -15.09
CA HIS A 29 11.03 -12.91 -16.47
C HIS A 29 9.90 -13.32 -17.41
N HIS A 30 9.22 -14.44 -17.14
CA HIS A 30 8.03 -14.84 -17.89
C HIS A 30 6.85 -13.88 -17.67
N PHE A 31 6.83 -13.20 -16.52
CA PHE A 31 5.77 -12.27 -16.13
C PHE A 31 6.11 -10.81 -16.43
N VAL A 32 7.37 -10.50 -16.73
CA VAL A 32 7.85 -9.13 -17.01
C VAL A 32 8.62 -9.09 -18.34
N PRO A 33 7.97 -9.36 -19.48
CA PRO A 33 8.62 -9.28 -20.80
C PRO A 33 8.98 -7.84 -21.20
N ARG A 34 8.29 -6.85 -20.64
CA ARG A 34 8.56 -5.42 -20.80
C ARG A 34 8.28 -4.67 -19.49
N TRP A 35 8.98 -3.56 -19.28
CA TRP A 35 8.74 -2.65 -18.16
C TRP A 35 9.13 -1.21 -18.52
N TYR A 36 8.74 -0.28 -17.67
CA TYR A 36 9.00 1.14 -17.78
C TYR A 36 9.94 1.57 -16.66
N GLU A 37 11.12 2.04 -17.03
CA GLU A 37 12.12 2.56 -16.11
C GLU A 37 11.88 4.06 -15.90
N ALA A 38 11.73 4.48 -14.64
CA ALA A 38 11.58 5.88 -14.31
C ALA A 38 12.89 6.64 -14.54
N ALA A 39 12.79 7.76 -15.25
CA ALA A 39 13.81 8.80 -15.32
C ALA A 39 13.14 10.16 -15.06
N THR A 40 13.94 11.17 -14.73
CA THR A 40 13.47 12.54 -14.59
C THR A 40 14.11 13.39 -15.67
N ASP A 41 13.28 14.11 -16.44
CA ASP A 41 13.79 15.04 -17.45
C ASP A 41 14.40 16.30 -16.80
N PRO A 42 15.12 17.14 -17.55
CA PRO A 42 15.71 18.37 -17.01
C PRO A 42 14.71 19.38 -16.42
N ARG A 43 13.40 19.19 -16.65
CA ARG A 43 12.31 20.03 -16.11
C ARG A 43 11.68 19.43 -14.86
N GLY A 44 12.18 18.28 -14.38
CA GLY A 44 11.64 17.61 -13.20
C GLY A 44 10.45 16.70 -13.49
N ILE A 45 10.12 16.43 -14.76
CA ILE A 45 8.98 15.59 -15.15
C ILE A 45 9.43 14.13 -15.21
N THR A 46 8.64 13.23 -14.63
CA THR A 46 8.87 11.79 -14.76
C THR A 46 8.65 11.33 -16.21
N VAL A 47 9.66 10.66 -16.75
CA VAL A 47 9.64 9.99 -18.05
C VAL A 47 9.88 8.51 -17.85
N TRP A 48 9.07 7.70 -18.50
CA TRP A 48 9.05 6.25 -18.45
C TRP A 48 9.74 5.68 -19.68
N ASN A 49 10.97 5.19 -19.52
CA ASN A 49 11.72 4.56 -20.61
C ASN A 49 11.33 3.09 -20.72
N GLU A 50 10.73 2.70 -21.83
CA GLU A 50 10.33 1.33 -22.11
C GLU A 50 11.56 0.45 -22.35
N ARG A 51 11.60 -0.68 -21.63
CA ARG A 51 12.63 -1.70 -21.68
C ARG A 51 11.99 -3.06 -21.98
N ASP A 52 12.72 -3.91 -22.70
CA ASP A 52 12.30 -5.26 -23.09
C ASP A 52 13.51 -6.22 -23.13
N ASP A 53 13.34 -7.37 -23.77
CA ASP A 53 14.34 -8.43 -23.88
C ASP A 53 15.34 -8.27 -25.04
N THR A 54 15.37 -7.12 -25.71
CA THR A 54 16.32 -6.84 -26.82
C THR A 54 17.77 -7.07 -26.40
N ASP A 55 18.16 -6.61 -25.20
CA ASP A 55 19.38 -7.03 -24.51
C ASP A 55 19.00 -8.03 -23.41
N ARG A 56 19.02 -9.31 -23.77
CA ARG A 56 18.58 -10.41 -22.90
C ARG A 56 19.34 -10.46 -21.57
N GLU A 57 20.63 -10.13 -21.57
CA GLU A 57 21.44 -10.20 -20.36
C GLU A 57 21.12 -9.04 -19.42
N ALA A 58 21.08 -7.81 -19.94
CA ALA A 58 20.67 -6.65 -19.17
C ALA A 58 19.24 -6.78 -18.64
N TRP A 59 18.33 -7.28 -19.48
CA TRP A 59 16.96 -7.56 -19.08
C TRP A 59 16.88 -8.55 -17.91
N LEU A 60 17.58 -9.68 -18.01
CA LEU A 60 17.61 -10.69 -16.94
C LEU A 60 18.19 -10.13 -15.65
N ARG A 61 19.26 -9.33 -15.72
CA ARG A 61 19.85 -8.68 -14.53
C ARG A 61 18.84 -7.79 -13.83
N THR A 62 18.09 -6.96 -14.57
CA THR A 62 17.08 -6.05 -13.99
C THR A 62 15.84 -6.79 -13.50
N VAL A 63 15.34 -7.78 -14.25
CA VAL A 63 14.18 -8.57 -13.80
C VAL A 63 14.45 -9.33 -12.52
N TYR A 64 15.68 -9.79 -12.30
CA TYR A 64 16.08 -10.48 -11.07
C TYR A 64 16.78 -9.56 -10.07
N SER A 65 16.69 -8.24 -10.22
CA SER A 65 17.05 -7.31 -9.15
C SER A 65 15.90 -7.18 -8.15
N ASP A 66 16.24 -6.78 -6.92
CA ASP A 66 15.25 -6.47 -5.91
C ASP A 66 14.65 -5.07 -6.11
N ALA A 67 13.97 -4.87 -7.24
CA ALA A 67 13.32 -3.62 -7.60
C ALA A 67 11.88 -3.84 -8.10
N THR A 68 11.03 -2.85 -7.86
CA THR A 68 9.72 -2.75 -8.50
C THR A 68 9.89 -2.34 -9.96
N LEU A 69 9.21 -3.05 -10.87
CA LEU A 69 9.25 -2.78 -12.30
C LEU A 69 7.86 -2.35 -12.76
N VAL A 70 7.70 -1.11 -13.24
CA VAL A 70 6.40 -0.62 -13.75
C VAL A 70 6.06 -1.34 -15.05
N THR A 71 4.87 -1.92 -15.15
CA THR A 71 4.45 -2.75 -16.28
C THR A 71 3.24 -2.20 -17.03
N GLY A 72 2.62 -1.14 -16.51
CA GLY A 72 1.49 -0.48 -17.13
C GLY A 72 1.49 1.02 -16.84
N LEU A 73 1.12 1.79 -17.84
CA LEU A 73 0.82 3.22 -17.75
C LEU A 73 -0.66 3.42 -18.04
N GLU A 74 -1.25 4.48 -17.50
CA GLU A 74 -2.63 4.88 -17.79
C GLU A 74 -2.77 5.29 -19.26
N PRO A 75 -3.68 4.69 -20.04
CA PRO A 75 -3.84 5.04 -21.46
C PRO A 75 -4.23 6.50 -21.70
N GLY A 76 -4.98 7.12 -20.78
CA GLY A 76 -5.46 8.51 -20.92
C GLY A 76 -4.40 9.58 -20.64
N THR A 77 -3.32 9.24 -19.92
CA THR A 77 -2.24 10.16 -19.57
C THR A 77 -0.90 9.78 -20.20
N ALA A 78 -0.79 8.58 -20.79
CA ALA A 78 0.42 8.11 -21.44
C ALA A 78 0.62 8.77 -22.81
N GLU A 79 1.61 9.66 -22.91
CA GLU A 79 2.01 10.28 -24.16
C GLU A 79 3.43 9.86 -24.53
N ARG A 80 3.65 9.48 -25.79
CA ARG A 80 4.98 9.13 -26.27
C ARG A 80 5.80 10.41 -26.49
N VAL A 81 6.91 10.54 -25.76
CA VAL A 81 7.81 11.72 -25.80
C VAL A 81 9.19 11.41 -26.41
N GLY A 82 9.40 10.18 -26.84
CA GLY A 82 10.61 9.75 -27.55
C GLY A 82 10.43 8.38 -28.19
N ASP A 83 11.51 7.80 -28.72
CA ASP A 83 11.42 6.52 -29.44
C ASP A 83 10.89 5.40 -28.53
N ARG A 84 11.42 5.29 -27.32
CA ARG A 84 10.97 4.33 -26.31
C ARG A 84 10.70 5.01 -24.97
N ALA A 85 10.16 6.22 -25.00
CA ALA A 85 9.96 7.06 -23.83
C ALA A 85 8.54 7.62 -23.77
N TRP A 86 7.95 7.58 -22.58
CA TRP A 86 6.56 7.92 -22.33
C TRP A 86 6.41 8.85 -21.12
N THR A 87 5.41 9.72 -21.10
CA THR A 87 4.89 10.31 -19.87
C THR A 87 3.72 9.46 -19.36
N GLY A 88 3.07 9.89 -18.27
CA GLY A 88 1.83 9.30 -17.79
C GLY A 88 1.92 8.73 -16.38
N VAL A 89 0.77 8.30 -15.88
CA VAL A 89 0.64 7.73 -14.53
C VAL A 89 0.90 6.23 -14.59
N ALA A 90 1.71 5.70 -13.67
CA ALA A 90 1.93 4.26 -13.53
C ALA A 90 0.70 3.58 -12.90
N THR A 91 0.28 2.44 -13.45
CA THR A 91 -1.00 1.79 -13.10
C THR A 91 -0.88 0.32 -12.77
N SER A 92 0.27 -0.28 -13.10
CA SER A 92 0.59 -1.65 -12.78
C SER A 92 2.09 -1.80 -12.65
N SER A 93 2.53 -2.69 -11.77
CA SER A 93 3.94 -3.06 -11.63
C SER A 93 4.10 -4.53 -11.24
N SER A 94 5.28 -5.08 -11.51
CA SER A 94 5.79 -6.25 -10.79
C SER A 94 6.48 -5.72 -9.54
N THR A 95 5.84 -5.89 -8.39
CA THR A 95 6.34 -5.48 -7.07
C THR A 95 7.76 -6.01 -6.82
N GLN A 96 8.56 -5.22 -6.09
CA GLN A 96 9.85 -5.62 -5.55
C GLN A 96 9.78 -7.02 -4.90
N PRO A 97 10.66 -7.97 -5.31
CA PRO A 97 10.67 -9.34 -4.79
C PRO A 97 10.77 -9.45 -3.27
N GLY A 98 11.62 -8.67 -2.63
CA GLY A 98 11.83 -8.68 -1.18
C GLY A 98 10.61 -8.19 -0.41
N LEU A 99 9.94 -7.15 -0.91
CA LEU A 99 8.63 -6.72 -0.39
C LEU A 99 7.59 -7.83 -0.53
N MET A 100 7.47 -8.46 -1.72
CA MET A 100 6.49 -9.53 -1.93
C MET A 100 6.77 -10.76 -1.06
N ALA A 101 8.04 -11.17 -0.92
CA ALA A 101 8.45 -12.25 -0.03
C ALA A 101 8.10 -11.93 1.43
N GLY A 102 8.45 -10.73 1.90
CA GLY A 102 8.13 -10.27 3.25
C GLY A 102 6.63 -10.27 3.54
N MET A 103 5.81 -9.84 2.56
CA MET A 103 4.34 -9.89 2.64
C MET A 103 3.80 -11.31 2.78
N LEU A 104 4.27 -12.25 1.95
CA LEU A 104 3.84 -13.65 1.98
C LEU A 104 4.20 -14.34 3.31
N GLU A 105 5.37 -14.02 3.85
CA GLU A 105 5.84 -14.47 5.15
C GLU A 105 5.02 -13.84 6.31
N ASP A 106 4.74 -12.54 6.26
CA ASP A 106 3.98 -11.83 7.29
C ASP A 106 2.51 -12.23 7.33
N LEU A 107 1.94 -12.58 6.17
CA LEU A 107 0.61 -13.19 6.06
C LEU A 107 0.57 -14.61 6.63
N ARG A 108 1.72 -15.25 6.85
CA ARG A 108 1.84 -16.66 7.28
C ARG A 108 1.01 -17.59 6.41
N VAL A 109 1.27 -17.52 5.11
CA VAL A 109 0.78 -18.50 4.14
C VAL A 109 1.42 -19.85 4.46
N GLY A 110 0.65 -20.92 4.39
CA GLY A 110 1.02 -22.25 4.85
C GLY A 110 0.23 -23.31 4.11
N ASP A 111 0.66 -24.57 4.24
CA ASP A 111 0.10 -25.69 3.48
C ASP A 111 -1.41 -25.81 3.65
N GLY A 112 -2.11 -26.08 2.54
CA GLY A 112 -3.56 -26.27 2.54
C GLY A 112 -4.40 -24.99 2.64
N HIS A 113 -3.79 -23.81 2.88
CA HIS A 113 -4.53 -22.56 2.89
C HIS A 113 -5.06 -22.20 1.50
N ARG A 114 -6.34 -21.81 1.43
CA ARG A 114 -6.94 -21.16 0.27
C ARG A 114 -6.68 -19.65 0.32
N VAL A 115 -6.05 -19.12 -0.72
CA VAL A 115 -5.58 -17.72 -0.76
C VAL A 115 -6.32 -16.92 -1.81
N LEU A 116 -6.75 -15.72 -1.43
CA LEU A 116 -7.20 -14.69 -2.35
C LEU A 116 -6.13 -13.60 -2.50
N GLU A 117 -5.67 -13.37 -3.72
CA GLU A 117 -4.88 -12.23 -4.12
C GLU A 117 -5.78 -11.15 -4.76
N ILE A 118 -5.62 -9.91 -4.32
CA ILE A 118 -6.30 -8.74 -4.87
C ILE A 118 -5.25 -7.89 -5.57
N GLY A 119 -5.34 -7.81 -6.90
CA GLY A 119 -4.34 -7.21 -7.77
C GLY A 119 -3.51 -8.28 -8.49
N THR A 120 -4.12 -9.01 -9.43
CA THR A 120 -3.40 -10.03 -10.24
C THR A 120 -2.21 -9.43 -10.98
N GLY A 121 -2.36 -8.21 -11.52
CA GLY A 121 -1.30 -7.49 -12.23
C GLY A 121 -0.65 -8.34 -13.33
N THR A 122 0.65 -8.59 -13.18
CA THR A 122 1.42 -9.40 -14.15
C THR A 122 1.14 -10.90 -14.07
N GLY A 123 0.62 -11.38 -12.94
CA GLY A 123 0.45 -12.80 -12.60
C GLY A 123 1.62 -13.43 -11.83
N TYR A 124 2.69 -12.69 -11.53
CA TYR A 124 3.89 -13.26 -10.87
C TYR A 124 3.60 -13.79 -9.47
N ASN A 125 2.90 -13.02 -8.63
CA ASN A 125 2.61 -13.45 -7.26
C ASN A 125 1.55 -14.57 -7.21
N ALA A 126 0.53 -14.54 -8.08
CA ALA A 126 -0.34 -15.70 -8.31
C ALA A 126 0.46 -16.97 -8.65
N ALA A 127 1.55 -16.87 -9.42
CA ALA A 127 2.42 -18.01 -9.75
C ALA A 127 3.24 -18.49 -8.54
N LEU A 128 3.76 -17.56 -7.73
CA LEU A 128 4.44 -17.90 -6.47
C LEU A 128 3.50 -18.66 -5.52
N LEU A 129 2.28 -18.15 -5.33
CA LEU A 129 1.24 -18.81 -4.52
C LEU A 129 0.86 -20.18 -5.11
N SER A 130 0.71 -20.29 -6.43
CA SER A 130 0.35 -21.55 -7.10
C SER A 130 1.45 -22.59 -6.94
N ALA A 131 2.71 -22.20 -7.06
CA ALA A 131 3.85 -23.08 -6.81
C ALA A 131 3.96 -23.51 -5.34
N ARG A 132 3.58 -22.62 -4.40
CA ARG A 132 3.63 -22.89 -2.95
C ARG A 132 2.52 -23.82 -2.46
N LEU A 133 1.30 -23.68 -2.99
CA LEU A 133 0.08 -24.26 -2.43
C LEU A 133 -0.61 -25.27 -3.35
N GLY A 134 -0.29 -25.25 -4.64
CA GLY A 134 -1.16 -25.78 -5.68
C GLY A 134 -2.13 -24.71 -6.18
N ASP A 135 -2.30 -24.65 -7.49
CA ASP A 135 -3.11 -23.63 -8.17
C ASP A 135 -4.60 -23.67 -7.80
N CYS A 136 -5.14 -24.85 -7.47
CA CYS A 136 -6.53 -25.03 -7.05
C CYS A 136 -6.88 -24.29 -5.74
N LEU A 137 -5.89 -23.94 -4.93
CA LEU A 137 -6.06 -23.17 -3.69
C LEU A 137 -5.89 -21.66 -3.90
N VAL A 138 -5.54 -21.21 -5.10
CA VAL A 138 -5.21 -19.82 -5.39
C VAL A 138 -6.33 -19.16 -6.19
N HIS A 139 -6.77 -18.01 -5.69
CA HIS A 139 -7.75 -17.14 -6.33
C HIS A 139 -7.08 -15.78 -6.51
N SER A 140 -7.20 -15.18 -7.69
CA SER A 140 -6.63 -13.85 -7.95
C SER A 140 -7.58 -13.04 -8.81
N LEU A 141 -7.74 -11.76 -8.48
CA LEU A 141 -8.52 -10.85 -9.32
C LEU A 141 -7.81 -9.52 -9.56
N ASP A 142 -8.14 -8.91 -10.69
CA ASP A 142 -7.74 -7.54 -11.04
C ASP A 142 -8.94 -6.79 -11.59
N ILE A 143 -8.92 -5.47 -11.52
CA ILE A 143 -9.98 -4.64 -12.08
C ILE A 143 -9.93 -4.60 -13.60
N ALA A 144 -8.74 -4.73 -14.19
CA ALA A 144 -8.54 -4.67 -15.64
C ALA A 144 -8.62 -6.07 -16.27
N PRO A 145 -9.64 -6.37 -17.10
CA PRO A 145 -9.80 -7.71 -17.68
C PRO A 145 -8.61 -8.13 -18.56
N GLU A 146 -7.93 -7.18 -19.19
CA GLU A 146 -6.77 -7.42 -20.05
C GLU A 146 -5.56 -7.93 -19.26
N LEU A 147 -5.41 -7.46 -18.02
CA LEU A 147 -4.38 -7.95 -17.08
C LEU A 147 -4.69 -9.39 -16.67
N VAL A 148 -5.96 -9.68 -16.34
CA VAL A 148 -6.41 -11.02 -15.95
C VAL A 148 -6.19 -12.02 -17.09
N GLU A 149 -6.58 -11.69 -18.32
CA GLU A 149 -6.36 -12.55 -19.49
C GLU A 149 -4.87 -12.79 -19.75
N THR A 150 -4.05 -11.74 -19.68
CA THR A 150 -2.61 -11.82 -19.93
C THR A 150 -1.90 -12.64 -18.85
N ALA A 151 -2.23 -12.41 -17.58
CA ALA A 151 -1.74 -13.21 -16.46
C ALA A 151 -2.17 -14.67 -16.61
N GLY A 152 -3.43 -14.93 -16.98
CA GLY A 152 -3.94 -16.27 -17.25
C GLY A 152 -3.14 -17.03 -18.30
N ARG A 153 -2.81 -16.40 -19.44
CA ARG A 153 -1.94 -17.00 -20.46
C ARG A 153 -0.54 -17.31 -19.94
N ARG A 154 0.06 -16.39 -19.17
CA ARG A 154 1.41 -16.56 -18.59
C ARG A 154 1.43 -17.70 -17.56
N LEU A 155 0.50 -17.70 -16.62
CA LEU A 155 0.31 -18.78 -15.64
C LEU A 155 0.11 -20.12 -16.37
N ALA A 156 -0.73 -20.11 -17.40
CA ALA A 156 -1.06 -21.31 -18.15
C ALA A 156 0.14 -21.98 -18.81
N ALA A 157 1.06 -21.16 -19.36
CA ALA A 157 2.30 -21.62 -19.97
C ALA A 157 3.28 -22.27 -18.97
N LEU A 158 3.13 -22.01 -17.66
CA LEU A 158 3.88 -22.68 -16.60
C LEU A 158 3.12 -23.87 -15.99
N GLY A 159 1.95 -24.20 -16.51
CA GLY A 159 1.11 -25.30 -16.01
C GLY A 159 0.13 -24.92 -14.90
N PHE A 160 0.12 -23.66 -14.43
CA PHE A 160 -0.80 -23.20 -13.39
C PHE A 160 -2.13 -22.75 -13.97
N ARG A 161 -3.24 -23.07 -13.30
CA ARG A 161 -4.62 -22.66 -13.61
C ARG A 161 -5.37 -22.24 -12.33
N PRO A 162 -4.90 -21.19 -11.61
CA PRO A 162 -5.63 -20.67 -10.46
C PRO A 162 -6.98 -20.08 -10.89
N ALA A 163 -7.88 -19.89 -9.93
CA ALA A 163 -9.16 -19.24 -10.19
C ALA A 163 -8.94 -17.73 -10.42
N LEU A 164 -9.10 -17.29 -11.67
CA LEU A 164 -8.95 -15.88 -12.04
C LEU A 164 -10.30 -15.22 -12.26
N ALA A 165 -10.44 -13.98 -11.82
CA ALA A 165 -11.63 -13.15 -12.07
C ALA A 165 -11.24 -11.71 -12.36
N HIS A 166 -12.15 -10.94 -12.95
CA HIS A 166 -12.00 -9.49 -13.07
C HIS A 166 -13.10 -8.76 -12.30
N GLY A 167 -12.78 -7.62 -11.73
CA GLY A 167 -13.73 -6.79 -10.97
C GLY A 167 -13.07 -5.93 -9.90
N ASP A 168 -13.87 -5.11 -9.23
CA ASP A 168 -13.41 -4.30 -8.11
C ASP A 168 -13.00 -5.18 -6.91
N GLY A 169 -11.70 -5.25 -6.66
CA GLY A 169 -11.10 -5.98 -5.55
C GLY A 169 -11.67 -5.65 -4.18
N ARG A 170 -12.21 -4.45 -3.98
CA ARG A 170 -12.81 -4.01 -2.70
C ARG A 170 -14.11 -4.75 -2.40
N ALA A 171 -14.77 -5.32 -3.42
CA ALA A 171 -15.93 -6.18 -3.27
C ALA A 171 -15.57 -7.66 -2.98
N GLY A 172 -14.27 -8.00 -2.92
CA GLY A 172 -13.77 -9.36 -2.76
C GLY A 172 -13.87 -10.18 -4.04
N PHE A 173 -13.70 -11.50 -3.93
CA PHE A 173 -13.78 -12.39 -5.09
C PHE A 173 -15.23 -12.54 -5.58
N PRO A 174 -15.52 -12.39 -6.88
CA PRO A 174 -16.87 -12.53 -7.43
C PRO A 174 -17.49 -13.91 -7.16
N GLY A 175 -18.79 -13.93 -6.84
CA GLY A 175 -19.49 -15.15 -6.41
C GLY A 175 -19.20 -15.54 -4.94
N GLY A 176 -18.39 -14.76 -4.24
CA GLY A 176 -17.96 -15.01 -2.88
C GLY A 176 -16.82 -16.01 -2.80
N GLY A 177 -16.50 -16.40 -1.58
CA GLY A 177 -15.40 -17.30 -1.30
C GLY A 177 -15.21 -17.43 0.20
N ARG A 178 -14.44 -18.44 0.59
CA ARG A 178 -14.01 -18.67 1.96
C ARG A 178 -12.52 -18.91 1.91
N PHE A 179 -11.74 -17.95 2.40
CA PHE A 179 -10.29 -17.90 2.28
C PHE A 179 -9.63 -17.94 3.65
N ASP A 180 -8.54 -18.69 3.75
CA ASP A 180 -7.69 -18.68 4.94
C ASP A 180 -6.83 -17.42 4.96
N ARG A 181 -6.42 -16.94 3.77
CA ARG A 181 -5.57 -15.77 3.63
C ARG A 181 -6.07 -14.88 2.51
N ILE A 182 -6.07 -13.58 2.75
CA ILE A 182 -6.31 -12.56 1.73
C ILE A 182 -5.09 -11.64 1.70
N ILE A 183 -4.57 -11.38 0.51
CA ILE A 183 -3.45 -10.46 0.29
C ILE A 183 -3.86 -9.41 -0.74
N ALA A 184 -3.70 -8.14 -0.41
CA ALA A 184 -3.87 -7.05 -1.36
C ALA A 184 -2.50 -6.53 -1.81
N THR A 185 -2.27 -6.52 -3.12
CA THR A 185 -1.11 -5.96 -3.81
C THR A 185 -1.43 -4.59 -4.41
N CYS A 186 -2.40 -3.91 -3.79
CA CYS A 186 -2.82 -2.53 -4.01
C CYS A 186 -3.17 -1.91 -2.65
N SER A 187 -3.04 -0.61 -2.49
CA SER A 187 -3.41 0.07 -1.25
C SER A 187 -4.91 0.36 -1.19
N VAL A 188 -5.48 0.41 0.03
CA VAL A 188 -6.87 0.77 0.27
C VAL A 188 -6.98 1.82 1.37
N PRO A 189 -7.95 2.76 1.30
CA PRO A 189 -8.10 3.78 2.33
C PRO A 189 -8.68 3.26 3.65
N ARG A 190 -9.21 2.04 3.64
CA ARG A 190 -9.69 1.30 4.82
C ARG A 190 -9.83 -0.17 4.46
N LEU A 191 -9.85 -1.03 5.48
CA LEU A 191 -10.12 -2.45 5.31
C LEU A 191 -11.57 -2.68 4.80
N PRO A 192 -11.78 -3.28 3.61
CA PRO A 192 -13.12 -3.57 3.11
C PRO A 192 -13.84 -4.67 3.88
N ASP A 193 -15.12 -4.46 4.19
CA ASP A 193 -15.98 -5.45 4.86
C ASP A 193 -16.13 -6.75 4.08
N ALA A 194 -16.10 -6.67 2.75
CA ALA A 194 -16.19 -7.84 1.88
C ALA A 194 -15.02 -8.82 2.11
N TRP A 195 -13.83 -8.32 2.44
CA TRP A 195 -12.68 -9.18 2.70
C TRP A 195 -12.87 -9.93 4.02
N ILE A 196 -13.34 -9.25 5.07
CA ILE A 196 -13.68 -9.88 6.35
C ILE A 196 -14.78 -10.93 6.15
N GLY A 197 -15.82 -10.60 5.39
CA GLY A 197 -16.94 -11.52 5.11
C GLY A 197 -16.57 -12.76 4.29
N GLN A 198 -15.45 -12.73 3.56
CA GLN A 198 -14.93 -13.85 2.78
C GLN A 198 -13.81 -14.63 3.50
N LEU A 199 -13.45 -14.29 4.73
CA LEU A 199 -12.51 -15.06 5.53
C LEU A 199 -13.14 -16.31 6.15
N LEU A 200 -12.33 -17.36 6.29
CA LEU A 200 -12.59 -18.47 7.21
C LEU A 200 -12.24 -18.09 8.65
N PRO A 201 -12.84 -18.76 9.65
CA PRO A 201 -12.38 -18.67 11.03
C PRO A 201 -10.87 -18.96 11.14
N GLY A 202 -10.14 -18.14 11.89
CA GLY A 202 -8.68 -18.22 11.98
C GLY A 202 -7.91 -17.68 10.76
N GLY A 203 -8.63 -17.13 9.78
CA GLY A 203 -8.03 -16.48 8.62
C GLY A 203 -7.43 -15.11 8.95
N SER A 204 -6.64 -14.58 8.02
CA SER A 204 -6.09 -13.22 8.15
C SER A 204 -5.93 -12.52 6.81
N ILE A 205 -5.93 -11.19 6.87
CA ILE A 205 -5.77 -10.31 5.71
C ILE A 205 -4.44 -9.58 5.85
N LEU A 206 -3.70 -9.44 4.76
CA LEU A 206 -2.58 -8.52 4.66
C LEU A 206 -2.90 -7.45 3.61
N ALA A 207 -2.81 -6.19 4.00
CA ALA A 207 -3.08 -5.08 3.09
C ALA A 207 -2.23 -3.86 3.43
N ASP A 208 -1.90 -3.09 2.41
CA ASP A 208 -1.39 -1.73 2.56
C ASP A 208 -2.56 -0.76 2.76
N LEU A 209 -2.56 -0.03 3.86
CA LEU A 209 -3.52 1.06 4.07
C LEU A 209 -2.89 2.37 3.62
N ASP A 210 -3.54 3.10 2.73
CA ASP A 210 -3.16 4.47 2.37
C ASP A 210 -4.19 5.44 2.97
N LEU A 211 -3.82 6.11 4.07
CA LEU A 211 -4.73 6.92 4.87
C LEU A 211 -4.52 8.43 4.62
N GLY A 212 -3.91 8.82 3.50
CA GLY A 212 -3.71 10.21 3.07
C GLY A 212 -2.61 10.98 3.82
N ILE A 213 -2.54 10.86 5.15
CA ILE A 213 -1.46 11.45 5.96
C ILE A 213 -0.24 10.52 6.02
N ALA A 214 -0.50 9.24 6.18
CA ALA A 214 0.47 8.17 6.20
C ALA A 214 -0.22 6.87 5.79
N GLY A 215 0.57 5.88 5.43
CA GLY A 215 0.08 4.55 5.13
C GLY A 215 1.02 3.49 5.65
N GLY A 216 0.60 2.24 5.63
CA GLY A 216 1.45 1.14 6.07
C GLY A 216 0.82 -0.21 5.88
N LEU A 217 1.72 -1.19 5.78
CA LEU A 217 1.37 -2.59 5.61
C LEU A 217 0.91 -3.18 6.96
N MET A 218 -0.28 -3.78 6.95
CA MET A 218 -0.93 -4.28 8.14
C MET A 218 -1.49 -5.68 7.93
N ARG A 219 -1.40 -6.49 8.97
CA ARG A 219 -2.09 -7.77 9.08
C ARG A 219 -3.30 -7.65 9.99
N PHE A 220 -4.46 -8.02 9.47
CA PHE A 220 -5.73 -8.03 10.18
C PHE A 220 -6.17 -9.46 10.50
N THR A 221 -6.55 -9.69 11.74
CA THR A 221 -7.02 -11.00 12.23
C THR A 221 -8.38 -10.80 12.91
N PRO A 222 -9.46 -11.43 12.43
CA PRO A 222 -10.74 -11.44 13.13
C PRO A 222 -10.64 -12.26 14.43
N GLU A 223 -11.33 -11.79 15.46
CA GLU A 223 -11.50 -12.46 16.75
C GLU A 223 -12.91 -13.07 16.85
N GLU A 224 -13.12 -13.97 17.80
CA GLU A 224 -14.41 -14.68 17.99
C GLU A 224 -15.58 -13.73 18.32
N ASP A 225 -15.30 -12.58 18.93
CA ASP A 225 -16.30 -11.56 19.28
C ASP A 225 -16.69 -10.64 18.10
N GLY A 226 -16.16 -10.92 16.91
CA GLY A 226 -16.37 -10.13 15.69
C GLY A 226 -15.52 -8.88 15.60
N THR A 227 -14.63 -8.61 16.56
CA THR A 227 -13.61 -7.57 16.41
C THR A 227 -12.54 -8.00 15.40
N VAL A 228 -11.88 -7.02 14.78
CA VAL A 228 -10.75 -7.27 13.88
C VAL A 228 -9.53 -6.54 14.41
N LEU A 229 -8.48 -7.29 14.71
CA LEU A 229 -7.20 -6.79 15.19
C LEU A 229 -6.23 -6.57 14.02
N GLY A 230 -5.92 -5.32 13.74
CA GLY A 230 -4.87 -4.90 12.81
C GLY A 230 -3.54 -4.65 13.53
N ARG A 231 -2.46 -5.24 13.04
CA ARG A 231 -1.09 -4.98 13.49
C ARG A 231 -0.21 -4.60 12.31
N PHE A 232 0.68 -3.65 12.51
CA PHE A 232 1.70 -3.33 11.52
C PHE A 232 2.67 -4.48 11.34
N THR A 233 3.12 -4.68 10.12
CA THR A 233 4.15 -5.66 9.80
C THR A 233 5.55 -5.07 9.94
N VAL A 234 6.54 -5.95 10.00
CA VAL A 234 7.95 -5.55 9.91
C VAL A 234 8.35 -5.21 8.47
N THR A 235 7.67 -5.81 7.50
CA THR A 235 7.79 -5.46 6.09
C THR A 235 7.14 -4.10 5.84
N THR A 236 7.86 -3.20 5.18
CA THR A 236 7.37 -1.87 4.79
C THR A 236 7.32 -1.74 3.27
N GLY A 237 6.26 -1.14 2.74
CA GLY A 237 6.11 -0.85 1.32
C GLY A 237 4.93 0.09 1.09
N GLN A 238 4.85 0.63 -0.11
CA GLN A 238 3.71 1.42 -0.57
C GLN A 238 3.22 0.84 -1.89
N PHE A 239 1.90 0.76 -2.03
CA PHE A 239 1.26 0.23 -3.21
C PHE A 239 0.46 1.29 -3.96
N MET A 240 0.23 1.03 -5.23
CA MET A 240 -0.70 1.82 -6.03
C MET A 240 -2.12 1.68 -5.45
N PRO A 241 -2.93 2.76 -5.41
CA PRO A 241 -4.27 2.72 -4.85
C PRO A 241 -5.20 1.81 -5.64
N ALA A 242 -6.02 1.04 -4.93
CA ALA A 242 -7.10 0.25 -5.50
C ALA A 242 -8.07 1.18 -6.24
N ARG A 243 -8.41 0.81 -7.48
CA ARG A 243 -9.29 1.60 -8.34
C ARG A 243 -10.74 1.17 -8.17
N ALA A 244 -11.66 2.10 -8.44
CA ALA A 244 -13.09 1.82 -8.46
C ALA A 244 -13.61 1.35 -9.82
N ASP A 245 -12.91 1.73 -10.87
CA ASP A 245 -13.19 1.33 -12.24
C ASP A 245 -11.86 1.12 -13.00
N ALA A 246 -11.87 0.26 -14.02
CA ALA A 246 -10.69 -0.06 -14.81
C ALA A 246 -10.14 1.14 -15.59
N LEU A 247 -10.99 2.15 -15.86
CA LEU A 247 -10.64 3.37 -16.60
C LEU A 247 -10.55 4.60 -15.70
N SER A 248 -10.88 4.48 -14.41
CA SER A 248 -10.77 5.59 -13.46
C SER A 248 -9.41 5.58 -12.76
N TYR A 249 -8.62 6.59 -13.07
CA TYR A 249 -7.31 6.83 -12.45
C TYR A 249 -7.45 8.05 -11.56
N GLY A 250 -7.26 7.86 -10.25
CA GLY A 250 -7.52 8.88 -9.26
C GLY A 250 -6.56 10.06 -9.42
N SER A 251 -7.07 11.20 -9.89
CA SER A 251 -6.47 12.50 -9.60
C SER A 251 -7.29 13.12 -8.48
N ALA A 252 -6.74 13.19 -7.27
CA ALA A 252 -7.37 13.96 -6.21
C ALA A 252 -7.46 15.43 -6.69
N PRO A 253 -8.61 16.10 -6.60
CA PRO A 253 -8.69 17.52 -6.90
C PRO A 253 -7.72 18.25 -5.98
N ARG A 254 -6.84 19.09 -6.55
CA ARG A 254 -5.96 19.93 -5.74
C ARG A 254 -6.83 20.86 -4.90
N VAL A 255 -6.73 20.74 -3.58
CA VAL A 255 -7.39 21.67 -2.66
C VAL A 255 -6.85 23.09 -2.94
N PRO A 256 -7.71 24.11 -2.99
CA PRO A 256 -7.28 25.50 -3.19
C PRO A 256 -6.24 25.93 -2.15
N TYR A 257 -5.42 26.92 -2.51
CA TYR A 257 -4.43 27.51 -1.61
C TYR A 257 -5.09 28.00 -0.31
N ALA A 258 -4.52 27.58 0.83
CA ALA A 258 -4.95 28.00 2.15
C ALA A 258 -4.64 29.49 2.36
N PRO A 259 -5.64 30.36 2.58
CA PRO A 259 -5.39 31.79 2.79
C PRO A 259 -4.61 32.01 4.09
N ASP A 260 -3.95 33.17 4.21
CA ASP A 260 -3.39 33.57 5.50
C ASP A 260 -4.48 33.73 6.55
N SER A 261 -4.25 33.15 7.72
CA SER A 261 -5.15 33.19 8.87
C SER A 261 -4.41 33.63 10.13
N GLY A 262 -5.15 33.85 11.23
CA GLY A 262 -4.55 34.10 12.53
C GLY A 262 -3.62 32.96 12.97
N LYS A 263 -2.51 33.31 13.63
CA LYS A 263 -1.54 32.37 14.20
C LYS A 263 -1.96 31.98 15.61
N ARG A 264 -1.90 30.68 15.92
CA ARG A 264 -2.14 30.14 17.26
C ARG A 264 -0.94 29.31 17.72
N PRO A 265 -0.45 29.46 18.96
CA PRO A 265 0.58 28.57 19.49
C PRO A 265 0.17 27.08 19.38
N SER A 266 1.14 26.23 19.04
CA SER A 266 0.95 24.80 18.80
C SER A 266 1.95 23.98 19.61
N ARG A 267 1.48 22.85 20.16
CA ARG A 267 2.37 21.84 20.79
C ARG A 267 2.97 20.86 19.78
N VAL A 268 2.42 20.79 18.58
CA VAL A 268 2.87 19.94 17.48
C VAL A 268 3.63 20.80 16.48
N THR A 269 4.82 20.35 16.09
CA THR A 269 5.66 21.03 15.09
C THR A 269 5.65 20.26 13.77
N ALA A 270 6.08 20.91 12.69
CA ALA A 270 6.31 20.24 11.41
C ALA A 270 7.30 19.06 11.55
N ASP A 271 8.34 19.24 12.37
CA ASP A 271 9.35 18.20 12.64
C ASP A 271 8.77 17.01 13.41
N ALA A 272 7.83 17.24 14.33
CA ALA A 272 7.14 16.17 15.03
C ALA A 272 6.33 15.30 14.05
N ILE A 273 5.59 15.92 13.13
CA ILE A 273 4.87 15.21 12.08
C ILE A 273 5.86 14.48 11.17
N ARG A 274 6.87 15.15 10.62
CA ARG A 274 7.81 14.52 9.67
C ARG A 274 8.63 13.39 10.31
N GLY A 275 9.13 13.61 11.52
CA GLY A 275 10.09 12.75 12.19
C GLY A 275 9.49 11.54 12.90
N ALA A 276 8.24 11.60 13.36
CA ALA A 276 7.61 10.51 14.10
C ALA A 276 6.59 9.76 13.23
N TYR A 277 7.03 8.71 12.54
CA TYR A 277 6.15 7.87 11.71
C TYR A 277 5.01 7.18 12.49
N PRO A 278 5.23 6.60 13.70
CA PRO A 278 4.12 6.05 14.49
C PRO A 278 3.05 7.09 14.85
N PHE A 279 3.47 8.31 15.17
CA PHE A 279 2.55 9.42 15.41
C PHE A 279 1.76 9.79 14.15
N ARG A 280 2.42 9.88 12.98
CA ARG A 280 1.72 10.15 11.71
C ARG A 280 0.67 9.11 11.38
N LEU A 281 0.93 7.83 11.66
CA LEU A 281 -0.05 6.77 11.42
C LEU A 281 -1.26 6.90 12.36
N LEU A 282 -1.06 7.17 13.64
CA LEU A 282 -2.17 7.48 14.57
C LEU A 282 -2.97 8.68 14.10
N LEU A 283 -2.28 9.73 13.65
CA LEU A 283 -2.91 10.93 13.10
C LEU A 283 -3.73 10.63 11.85
N ALA A 284 -3.23 9.78 10.96
CA ALA A 284 -3.92 9.36 9.74
C ALA A 284 -5.22 8.61 10.04
N PHE A 285 -5.24 7.77 11.08
CA PHE A 285 -6.48 7.15 11.55
C PHE A 285 -7.43 8.12 12.27
N ALA A 286 -6.91 9.10 13.00
CA ALA A 286 -7.73 10.10 13.68
C ALA A 286 -8.39 11.07 12.68
N LEU A 287 -7.75 11.29 11.52
CA LEU A 287 -8.19 12.19 10.46
C LEU A 287 -8.34 11.47 9.11
N PRO A 288 -9.27 10.50 8.97
CA PRO A 288 -9.36 9.61 7.80
C PRO A 288 -9.75 10.31 6.48
N ARG A 289 -10.13 11.60 6.55
CA ARG A 289 -10.48 12.43 5.39
C ARG A 289 -9.42 13.48 5.05
N ALA A 290 -8.38 13.58 5.87
CA ALA A 290 -7.31 14.54 5.69
C ALA A 290 -6.14 13.91 4.92
N GLU A 291 -5.42 14.75 4.20
CA GLU A 291 -4.15 14.43 3.58
C GLU A 291 -3.05 15.33 4.13
N LEU A 292 -1.81 14.84 4.04
CA LEU A 292 -0.62 15.58 4.42
C LEU A 292 0.08 16.07 3.15
N VAL A 293 0.18 17.38 2.99
CA VAL A 293 0.89 17.99 1.86
C VAL A 293 2.05 18.86 2.33
N HIS A 294 3.08 18.91 1.49
CA HIS A 294 4.19 19.84 1.64
C HIS A 294 3.91 21.09 0.82
N HIS A 295 4.17 22.24 1.42
CA HIS A 295 3.87 23.52 0.84
C HIS A 295 5.07 24.46 0.94
N THR A 296 5.14 25.42 0.03
CA THR A 296 6.07 26.54 0.10
C THR A 296 5.22 27.80 0.10
N ASP A 297 5.22 28.51 1.22
CA ASP A 297 4.50 29.77 1.41
C ASP A 297 5.06 30.86 0.49
N ASP A 298 4.31 31.95 0.29
CA ASP A 298 4.68 33.06 -0.60
C ASP A 298 6.03 33.71 -0.25
N ASP A 299 6.44 33.63 1.02
CA ASP A 299 7.73 34.13 1.52
C ASP A 299 8.89 33.13 1.35
N GLY A 300 8.62 31.97 0.73
CA GLY A 300 9.58 30.89 0.52
C GLY A 300 9.71 29.92 1.69
N THR A 301 8.97 30.11 2.79
CA THR A 301 8.96 29.21 3.93
C THR A 301 8.36 27.87 3.53
N TRP A 302 9.05 26.78 3.86
CA TRP A 302 8.48 25.46 3.68
C TRP A 302 7.52 25.18 4.83
N SER A 303 6.39 24.56 4.55
CA SER A 303 5.34 24.25 5.52
C SER A 303 4.84 22.81 5.37
N VAL A 304 4.33 22.26 6.47
CA VAL A 304 3.49 21.05 6.47
C VAL A 304 2.04 21.49 6.62
N GLN A 305 1.17 20.95 5.78
CA GLN A 305 -0.26 21.23 5.82
C GLN A 305 -1.08 19.95 5.88
N LEU A 306 -1.99 19.90 6.84
CA LEU A 306 -3.12 18.97 6.84
C LEU A 306 -4.27 19.65 6.12
N GLN A 307 -4.92 18.94 5.20
CA GLN A 307 -6.05 19.50 4.47
C GLN A 307 -7.09 18.44 4.13
N THR A 308 -8.32 18.87 3.91
CA THR A 308 -9.44 18.03 3.48
C THR A 308 -10.03 18.56 2.18
N SER A 309 -10.70 17.70 1.42
CA SER A 309 -11.31 18.06 0.14
C SER A 309 -12.46 19.09 0.24
N ASP A 310 -13.04 19.25 1.43
CA ASP A 310 -14.09 20.24 1.73
C ASP A 310 -13.52 21.61 2.14
N GLY A 311 -12.19 21.76 2.14
CA GLY A 311 -11.52 23.04 2.32
C GLY A 311 -11.12 23.38 3.75
N ALA A 312 -11.24 22.47 4.70
CA ALA A 312 -10.60 22.63 6.01
C ALA A 312 -9.09 22.40 5.88
N TRP A 313 -8.29 23.21 6.56
CA TRP A 313 -6.83 23.11 6.51
C TRP A 313 -6.19 23.60 7.81
N ALA A 314 -5.00 23.07 8.09
CA ALA A 314 -4.14 23.51 9.16
C ALA A 314 -2.67 23.35 8.77
N ARG A 315 -1.90 24.42 8.93
CA ARG A 315 -0.54 24.57 8.40
C ARG A 315 0.43 25.02 9.50
N VAL A 316 1.59 24.38 9.52
CA VAL A 316 2.71 24.73 10.38
C VAL A 316 3.98 24.90 9.55
N PRO A 317 4.77 25.96 9.79
CA PRO A 317 6.04 26.15 9.10
C PRO A 317 7.07 25.10 9.53
N LEU A 318 7.96 24.75 8.61
CA LEU A 318 9.22 24.07 8.90
C LEU A 318 10.18 25.07 9.55
N GLY A 319 10.88 24.63 10.59
CA GLY A 319 11.65 25.49 11.48
C GLY A 319 11.07 25.46 12.89
N GLY A 320 11.89 25.73 13.91
CA GLY A 320 11.54 25.53 15.33
C GLY A 320 10.40 26.42 15.89
N GLU A 321 9.66 27.10 15.02
CA GLU A 321 8.49 27.88 15.42
C GLU A 321 7.30 26.96 15.72
N SER A 322 6.56 27.32 16.76
CA SER A 322 5.51 26.49 17.35
C SER A 322 4.16 27.21 17.26
N TYR A 323 3.75 27.57 16.04
CA TYR A 323 2.39 28.04 15.78
C TYR A 323 1.77 27.30 14.60
N VAL A 324 0.44 27.27 14.61
CA VAL A 324 -0.41 26.82 13.52
C VAL A 324 -1.22 27.99 12.96
N THR A 325 -1.44 27.95 11.65
CA THR A 325 -2.48 28.70 10.95
C THR A 325 -3.53 27.71 10.48
N GLU A 326 -4.81 28.01 10.69
CA GLU A 326 -5.90 27.08 10.40
C GLU A 326 -7.14 27.82 9.88
N GLY A 327 -7.91 27.16 9.03
CA GLY A 327 -9.12 27.70 8.43
C GLY A 327 -10.07 26.62 7.93
N GLY A 328 -11.30 27.04 7.59
CA GLY A 328 -12.39 26.15 7.21
C GLY A 328 -13.12 25.50 8.40
N ASP A 329 -14.15 24.71 8.09
CA ASP A 329 -14.97 24.02 9.09
C ASP A 329 -14.31 22.71 9.50
N GLY A 330 -13.38 22.77 10.45
CA GLY A 330 -12.71 21.58 10.96
C GLY A 330 -11.80 21.85 12.14
N ALA A 331 -11.69 20.88 13.05
CA ALA A 331 -10.77 20.93 14.18
C ALA A 331 -9.47 20.13 13.91
N LEU A 332 -8.99 20.13 12.65
CA LEU A 332 -7.88 19.29 12.19
C LEU A 332 -6.66 19.36 13.12
N TRP A 333 -6.23 20.58 13.46
CA TRP A 333 -5.04 20.74 14.29
C TRP A 333 -5.28 20.41 15.75
N ARG A 334 -6.49 20.63 16.27
CA ARG A 334 -6.82 20.22 17.64
C ARG A 334 -6.77 18.70 17.78
N GLU A 335 -7.24 17.98 16.76
CA GLU A 335 -7.13 16.52 16.71
C GLU A 335 -5.67 16.07 16.64
N ALA A 336 -4.83 16.78 15.87
CA ALA A 336 -3.40 16.53 15.82
C ALA A 336 -2.72 16.74 17.20
N GLU A 337 -3.07 17.81 17.91
CA GLU A 337 -2.55 18.10 19.25
C GLU A 337 -3.05 17.09 20.30
N ALA A 338 -4.29 16.62 20.18
CA ALA A 338 -4.88 15.62 21.07
C ALA A 338 -4.21 14.25 20.85
N THR A 339 -4.07 13.83 19.59
CA THR A 339 -3.37 12.61 19.19
C THR A 339 -1.91 12.63 19.64
N TRP A 340 -1.23 13.78 19.47
CA TRP A 340 0.13 13.98 19.94
C TRP A 340 0.24 13.82 21.45
N SER A 341 -0.66 14.48 22.20
CA SER A 341 -0.66 14.41 23.67
C SER A 341 -0.84 12.97 24.14
N TRP A 342 -1.82 12.25 23.58
CA TRP A 342 -2.05 10.83 23.91
C TRP A 342 -0.83 9.96 23.60
N TRP A 343 -0.21 10.11 22.41
CA TRP A 343 0.97 9.33 22.03
C TRP A 343 2.16 9.58 22.98
N ASN A 344 2.36 10.82 23.41
CA ASN A 344 3.38 11.17 24.41
C ASN A 344 3.08 10.57 25.79
N GLU A 345 1.83 10.62 26.25
CA GLU A 345 1.40 10.02 27.52
C GLU A 345 1.62 8.51 27.56
N GLN A 346 1.51 7.83 26.41
CA GLN A 346 1.80 6.39 26.30
C GLN A 346 3.29 6.06 26.22
N GLY A 347 4.18 7.06 26.27
CA GLY A 347 5.63 6.89 26.20
C GLY A 347 6.17 6.75 24.78
N ARG A 348 5.50 7.35 23.78
CA ARG A 348 5.88 7.30 22.36
C ARG A 348 6.15 5.90 21.81
N PRO A 349 5.24 4.92 22.04
CA PRO A 349 5.37 3.58 21.47
C PRO A 349 5.57 3.59 19.96
N ASP A 350 6.33 2.60 19.49
CA ASP A 350 6.56 2.30 18.08
C ASP A 350 5.45 1.37 17.54
N LEU A 351 5.44 1.09 16.24
CA LEU A 351 4.38 0.35 15.54
C LEU A 351 4.16 -1.07 16.06
N ASP A 352 5.22 -1.72 16.55
CA ASP A 352 5.17 -3.06 17.15
C ASP A 352 4.41 -3.09 18.48
N ARG A 353 4.24 -1.94 19.12
CA ARG A 353 3.49 -1.76 20.37
C ARG A 353 2.09 -1.20 20.15
N PHE A 354 1.65 -1.11 18.90
CA PHE A 354 0.33 -0.65 18.55
C PHE A 354 -0.48 -1.68 17.79
N ALA A 355 -1.79 -1.65 18.06
CA ALA A 355 -2.76 -2.30 17.22
C ALA A 355 -3.94 -1.38 16.95
N VAL A 356 -4.55 -1.58 15.80
CA VAL A 356 -5.82 -0.95 15.42
C VAL A 356 -6.90 -1.98 15.61
N VAL A 357 -7.94 -1.65 16.36
CA VAL A 357 -9.05 -2.55 16.66
C VAL A 357 -10.30 -1.99 16.00
N ARG A 358 -10.89 -2.76 15.09
CA ARG A 358 -12.20 -2.48 14.51
C ARG A 358 -13.26 -3.32 15.21
N LYS A 359 -14.30 -2.67 15.70
CA LYS A 359 -15.46 -3.32 16.32
C LYS A 359 -16.47 -3.80 15.28
N PRO A 360 -17.38 -4.74 15.62
CA PRO A 360 -18.45 -5.18 14.72
C PRO A 360 -19.34 -4.05 14.20
N ASP A 361 -19.51 -2.99 14.98
CA ASP A 361 -20.30 -1.80 14.61
C ASP A 361 -19.53 -0.81 13.71
N GLY A 362 -18.31 -1.17 13.28
CA GLY A 362 -17.46 -0.37 12.42
C GLY A 362 -16.58 0.65 13.16
N ARG A 363 -16.82 0.93 14.45
CA ARG A 363 -15.97 1.87 15.20
C ARG A 363 -14.55 1.34 15.34
N MET A 364 -13.58 2.24 15.23
CA MET A 364 -12.16 1.90 15.31
C MET A 364 -11.51 2.61 16.50
N HIS A 365 -10.55 1.94 17.13
CA HIS A 365 -9.67 2.57 18.11
C HIS A 365 -8.25 2.04 17.96
N ALA A 366 -7.26 2.88 18.21
CA ALA A 366 -5.89 2.42 18.45
C ALA A 366 -5.79 1.91 19.89
N ARG A 367 -5.00 0.86 20.09
CA ARG A 367 -4.71 0.27 21.39
C ARG A 367 -3.20 0.19 21.58
N CYS A 368 -2.69 0.85 22.62
CA CYS A 368 -1.32 0.67 23.07
C CYS A 368 -1.21 -0.71 23.74
N LEU A 369 -0.36 -1.59 23.22
CA LEU A 369 -0.28 -2.98 23.69
C LEU A 369 0.36 -3.10 25.08
N SER A 370 1.24 -2.16 25.45
CA SER A 370 1.90 -2.16 26.77
C SER A 370 1.00 -1.61 27.88
N THR A 371 0.26 -0.53 27.64
CA THR A 371 -0.57 0.14 28.66
C THR A 371 -2.04 -0.24 28.57
N GLN A 372 -2.47 -0.90 27.50
CA GLN A 372 -3.87 -1.16 27.15
C GLN A 372 -4.73 0.11 26.96
N ALA A 373 -4.10 1.29 26.95
CA ALA A 373 -4.78 2.55 26.67
C ALA A 373 -5.40 2.54 25.28
N ARG A 374 -6.56 3.18 25.16
CA ARG A 374 -7.34 3.27 23.92
C ARG A 374 -7.38 4.72 23.45
N TRP A 375 -7.34 4.88 22.13
CA TRP A 375 -7.56 6.15 21.44
C TRP A 375 -8.61 5.90 20.37
N ASP A 376 -9.79 6.48 20.53
CA ASP A 376 -10.85 6.35 19.53
C ASP A 376 -10.42 7.04 18.23
N LEU A 377 -10.64 6.36 17.11
CA LEU A 377 -10.24 6.83 15.78
C LEU A 377 -11.45 7.40 15.04
N GLY A 378 -11.20 8.32 14.12
CA GLY A 378 -12.24 8.83 13.24
C GLY A 378 -12.84 7.70 12.39
N THR A 379 -14.16 7.74 12.18
CA THR A 379 -14.88 6.79 11.31
C THR A 379 -15.06 7.32 9.91
#